data_AF-A0A968PDI1-F1
#
_entry.id   AF-A0A968PDI1-F1
#
_cell.length_a   1.000
_cell.length_b   1.000
_cell.length_c   1.000
_cell.angle_alpha   90.00
_cell.angle_beta   90.00
_cell.angle_gamma   90.00
#
_symmetry.space_group_name_H-M   'P 1'
#
loop_
_entity.id
_entity.type
_entity.pdbx_description
1 polymer ?
#
loop_
_entity_poly.entity_id
_entity_poly.type
_entity_poly.pdbx_seq_one_letter_code
_entity_poly.pdbx_strand_id
1 'polypeptide(L)'
;MVLIAAFIDRRTMALRPEAAGSFGFFEVLPDSAAAYALLQAAEAWLRARGMKIIRGPMNFATDNECGLLLDAYDQSPVLMTLYNPPYYRSLLEQAGYTKAADWYAYTIDRETLMDPDHYSIHPRILTLALSP
;
A
#
# COMPACT_ATOMS: atom_id res chain seq x y z
N MET A 1 1.18 2.43 -19.43
CA MET A 1 1.07 3.73 -18.72
C MET A 1 2.02 3.65 -17.55
N VAL A 2 2.77 4.72 -17.24
CA VAL A 2 3.67 4.78 -16.08
C VAL A 2 3.33 6.01 -15.24
N LEU A 3 2.96 5.83 -13.98
CA LEU A 3 2.61 6.95 -13.10
C LEU A 3 2.89 6.65 -11.62
N ILE A 4 3.06 7.74 -10.87
CA ILE A 4 3.16 7.75 -9.42
C ILE A 4 2.63 9.10 -8.95
N ALA A 5 1.91 9.11 -7.83
CA ALA A 5 1.55 10.33 -7.13
C ALA A 5 2.29 10.37 -5.79
N ALA A 6 2.85 11.52 -5.44
CA ALA A 6 3.39 11.80 -4.11
C ALA A 6 2.55 12.88 -3.44
N PHE A 7 2.24 12.71 -2.16
CA PHE A 7 1.39 13.65 -1.42
C PHE A 7 1.73 13.69 0.07
N ILE A 8 1.28 14.77 0.72
CA ILE A 8 1.44 14.99 2.15
C ILE A 8 0.05 15.20 2.74
N ASP A 9 -0.38 14.28 3.60
CA ASP A 9 -1.61 14.45 4.35
C ASP A 9 -1.35 15.28 5.61
N ARG A 10 -1.65 16.58 5.50
CA ARG A 10 -1.52 17.53 6.62
C ARG A 10 -2.47 17.24 7.79
N ARG A 11 -3.62 16.60 7.53
CA ARG A 11 -4.56 16.21 8.58
C ARG A 11 -3.96 15.09 9.41
N THR A 12 -3.41 14.07 8.75
CA THR A 12 -2.70 12.99 9.46
C THR A 12 -1.48 13.52 10.21
N MET A 13 -0.68 14.42 9.61
CA MET A 13 0.44 15.06 10.31
C MET A 13 0.02 15.84 11.56
N ALA A 14 -1.16 16.47 11.56
CA ALA A 14 -1.66 17.19 12.73
C ALA A 14 -2.05 16.24 13.88
N LEU A 15 -2.50 15.03 13.56
CA LEU A 15 -2.89 14.00 14.55
C LEU A 15 -1.71 13.14 15.02
N ARG A 16 -0.75 12.86 14.13
CA ARG A 16 0.49 12.14 14.41
C ARG A 16 1.65 12.93 13.81
N PRO A 17 2.35 13.76 14.60
CA PRO A 17 3.40 14.63 14.11
C PRO A 17 4.65 13.81 13.76
N GLU A 18 4.64 13.29 12.54
CA GLU A 18 5.74 12.61 11.92
C GLU A 18 6.04 13.30 10.59
N ALA A 19 7.33 13.45 10.26
CA ALA A 19 7.76 13.99 8.98
C ALA A 19 7.63 12.94 7.86
N ALA A 20 6.42 12.40 7.68
CA ALA A 20 6.13 11.34 6.73
C ALA A 20 5.26 11.86 5.57
N GLY A 21 5.68 11.55 4.35
CA GLY A 21 4.88 11.66 3.14
C GLY A 21 4.42 10.31 2.65
N SER A 22 3.57 10.31 1.63
CA SER A 22 3.06 9.09 1.02
C SER A 22 3.20 9.11 -0.49
N PHE A 23 3.26 7.92 -1.09
CA PHE A 23 3.07 7.72 -2.52
C PHE A 23 1.92 6.76 -2.80
N GLY A 24 1.32 6.90 -3.97
CA GLY A 24 0.18 6.09 -4.43
C GLY A 24 0.06 6.12 -5.93
N PHE A 25 -1.00 5.49 -6.45
CA PHE A 25 -1.25 5.34 -7.88
C PHE A 25 -0.01 4.85 -8.64
N PHE A 26 0.75 3.94 -8.02
CA PHE A 26 1.99 3.44 -8.57
C PHE A 26 1.67 2.45 -9.68
N GLU A 27 1.78 2.90 -10.93
CA GLU A 27 1.56 2.08 -12.11
C GLU A 27 2.82 2.04 -12.95
N VAL A 28 3.36 0.84 -13.17
CA VAL A 28 4.58 0.67 -13.96
C VAL A 28 4.62 -0.71 -14.60
N LEU A 29 5.19 -0.80 -15.79
CA LEU A 29 5.52 -2.09 -16.40
C LEU A 29 6.60 -2.82 -15.56
N PRO A 30 6.86 -4.12 -15.79
CA PRO A 30 7.93 -4.85 -15.10
C PRO A 30 9.33 -4.38 -15.58
N ASP A 31 9.68 -3.16 -15.22
CA ASP A 31 10.88 -2.42 -15.59
C ASP A 31 11.42 -1.71 -14.34
N SER A 32 12.49 -2.27 -13.76
CA SER A 32 13.12 -1.75 -12.56
C SER A 32 13.67 -0.34 -12.74
N ALA A 33 14.12 0.04 -13.94
CA ALA A 33 14.65 1.38 -14.18
C ALA A 33 13.51 2.42 -14.17
N ALA A 34 12.39 2.10 -14.82
CA ALA A 34 11.20 2.95 -14.80
C ALA A 34 10.63 3.08 -13.37
N ALA A 35 10.51 1.96 -12.64
CA ALA A 35 10.03 1.95 -11.26
C ALA A 35 10.92 2.82 -10.35
N TYR A 36 12.24 2.65 -10.46
CA TYR A 36 13.21 3.41 -9.69
C TYR A 36 13.14 4.91 -9.99
N ALA A 37 13.02 5.30 -11.26
CA ALA A 37 12.89 6.71 -11.64
C ALA A 37 11.62 7.37 -11.07
N LEU A 38 10.49 6.64 -11.08
CA LEU A 38 9.24 7.12 -10.48
C LEU A 38 9.37 7.31 -8.96
N LEU A 39 9.90 6.31 -8.25
CA LEU A 39 10.08 6.35 -6.80
C LEU A 39 11.05 7.47 -6.39
N GLN A 40 12.18 7.62 -7.07
CA GLN A 40 13.12 8.72 -6.83
C GLN A 40 12.47 10.09 -7.02
N ALA A 41 11.63 10.26 -8.04
CA ALA A 41 10.93 11.52 -8.27
C ALA A 41 9.97 11.85 -7.12
N ALA A 42 9.22 10.85 -6.62
CA ALA A 42 8.35 11.00 -5.45
C ALA A 42 9.14 11.33 -4.18
N GLU A 43 10.22 10.60 -3.92
CA GLU A 43 11.12 10.83 -2.77
C GLU A 43 11.74 12.22 -2.80
N ALA A 44 12.25 12.67 -3.94
CA ALA A 44 12.85 13.98 -4.10
C ALA A 44 11.83 15.09 -3.84
N TRP A 45 10.60 14.93 -4.34
CA TRP A 45 9.51 15.90 -4.13
C TRP A 45 9.12 16.01 -2.65
N LEU A 46 9.08 14.89 -1.93
CA LEU A 46 8.78 14.82 -0.50
C LEU A 46 9.92 15.37 0.36
N ARG A 47 11.16 15.03 0.03
CA ARG A 47 12.37 15.51 0.72
C ARG A 47 12.49 17.04 0.61
N ALA A 48 12.22 17.59 -0.56
CA ALA A 48 12.19 19.04 -0.78
C ALA A 48 11.14 19.78 0.10
N ARG A 49 10.17 19.05 0.68
CA ARG A 49 9.13 19.56 1.57
C ARG A 49 9.34 19.17 3.03
N GLY A 50 10.52 18.66 3.38
CA GLY A 50 10.91 18.34 4.75
C GLY A 50 10.41 16.99 5.25
N MET A 51 9.89 16.13 4.38
CA MET A 51 9.56 14.75 4.76
C MET A 51 10.84 13.91 4.82
N LYS A 52 10.93 13.10 5.87
CA LYS A 52 12.03 12.16 6.15
C LYS A 52 11.67 10.72 5.82
N ILE A 53 10.37 10.41 5.81
CA ILE A 53 9.83 9.07 5.60
C ILE A 53 8.86 9.12 4.42
N ILE A 54 8.85 8.09 3.58
CA ILE A 54 7.86 7.89 2.52
C ILE A 54 7.15 6.54 2.73
N ARG A 55 5.82 6.54 2.62
CA ARG A 55 4.97 5.35 2.81
C ARG A 55 4.09 5.09 1.60
N GLY A 56 3.84 3.83 1.28
CA GLY A 56 2.91 3.48 0.21
C GLY A 56 3.20 2.13 -0.44
N PRO A 57 2.40 1.73 -1.44
CA PRO A 57 1.45 2.59 -2.14
C PRO A 57 0.16 2.83 -1.34
N MET A 58 -0.41 4.03 -1.47
CA MET A 58 -1.65 4.46 -0.82
C MET A 58 -2.35 5.50 -1.69
N ASN A 59 -3.59 5.26 -2.09
CA ASN A 59 -4.37 6.19 -2.91
C ASN A 59 -5.05 7.23 -2.01
N PHE A 60 -4.32 8.33 -1.73
CA PHE A 60 -4.67 9.49 -0.89
C PHE A 60 -4.69 9.29 0.62
N ALA A 61 -5.27 8.21 1.14
CA ALA A 61 -5.40 8.02 2.58
C ALA A 61 -5.44 6.53 2.97
N THR A 62 -5.15 6.24 4.24
CA THR A 62 -5.08 4.87 4.77
C THR A 62 -6.44 4.16 4.80
N ASP A 63 -7.53 4.92 4.86
CA ASP A 63 -8.92 4.44 4.80
C ASP A 63 -9.40 4.13 3.37
N ASN A 64 -8.55 4.43 2.38
CA ASN A 64 -8.74 4.06 0.98
C ASN A 64 -7.87 2.84 0.61
N GLU A 65 -7.75 2.61 -0.68
CA GLU A 65 -6.86 1.62 -1.30
C GLU A 65 -5.39 1.85 -0.90
N CYS A 66 -4.82 0.92 -0.14
CA CYS A 66 -3.46 1.01 0.32
C CYS A 66 -2.81 -0.38 0.49
N GLY A 67 -1.49 -0.40 0.38
CA GLY A 67 -0.67 -1.60 0.44
C GLY A 67 -0.55 -2.33 -0.89
N LEU A 68 0.10 -3.49 -0.84
CA LEU A 68 0.21 -4.42 -1.94
C LEU A 68 -0.50 -5.73 -1.56
N LEU A 69 -1.16 -6.34 -2.55
CA LEU A 69 -1.48 -7.76 -2.50
C LEU A 69 -0.15 -8.52 -2.42
N LEU A 70 0.02 -9.41 -1.44
CA LEU A 70 1.21 -10.27 -1.34
C LEU A 70 0.91 -11.75 -1.53
N ASP A 71 -0.34 -12.15 -1.36
CA ASP A 71 -0.83 -13.52 -1.44
C ASP A 71 -2.26 -13.52 -2.03
N ALA A 72 -2.84 -14.68 -2.29
CA ALA A 72 -4.21 -14.84 -2.80
C ALA A 72 -4.44 -14.26 -4.22
N TYR A 73 -3.43 -14.32 -5.09
CA TYR A 73 -3.54 -13.96 -6.52
C TYR A 73 -4.46 -14.91 -7.33
N ASP A 74 -4.84 -16.03 -6.74
CA ASP A 74 -5.82 -16.99 -7.27
C ASP A 74 -7.27 -16.64 -6.88
N GLN A 75 -7.46 -15.63 -6.02
CA GLN A 75 -8.75 -15.21 -5.51
C GLN A 75 -9.25 -13.93 -6.18
N SER A 76 -10.58 -13.74 -6.17
CA SER A 76 -11.19 -12.48 -6.63
C SER A 76 -10.81 -11.30 -5.74
N PRO A 77 -10.64 -10.08 -6.31
CA PRO A 77 -10.39 -8.88 -5.54
C PRO A 77 -11.47 -8.63 -4.48
N VAL A 78 -11.06 -8.21 -3.30
CA VAL A 78 -11.97 -7.80 -2.22
C VAL A 78 -12.26 -6.31 -2.36
N LEU A 79 -13.51 -5.90 -2.10
CA LEU A 79 -13.93 -4.51 -2.16
C LEU A 79 -12.99 -3.62 -1.31
N MET A 80 -12.60 -2.46 -1.86
CA MET A 80 -11.69 -1.48 -1.22
C MET A 80 -10.26 -2.00 -0.93
N THR A 81 -9.80 -3.03 -1.63
CA THR A 81 -8.41 -3.51 -1.55
C THR A 81 -7.68 -3.34 -2.89
N LEU A 82 -6.37 -3.06 -2.84
CA LEU A 82 -5.53 -3.00 -4.04
C LEU A 82 -5.24 -4.41 -4.55
N TYR A 83 -5.45 -4.62 -5.84
CA TYR A 83 -5.14 -5.87 -6.55
C TYR A 83 -4.06 -5.64 -7.59
N ASN A 84 -2.83 -5.41 -7.11
CA ASN A 84 -1.67 -5.18 -7.97
C ASN A 84 -1.03 -6.50 -8.44
N PRO A 85 -0.30 -6.49 -9.56
CA PRO A 85 0.52 -7.63 -9.96
C PRO A 85 1.61 -7.97 -8.93
N PRO A 86 2.02 -9.26 -8.83
CA PRO A 86 3.07 -9.68 -7.88
C PRO A 86 4.42 -8.98 -8.04
N TYR A 87 4.77 -8.59 -9.27
CA TYR A 87 6.07 -7.99 -9.54
C TYR A 87 6.24 -6.60 -8.91
N TYR A 88 5.16 -5.90 -8.53
CA TYR A 88 5.27 -4.61 -7.82
C TYR A 88 6.04 -4.75 -6.51
N ARG A 89 5.81 -5.86 -5.78
CA ARG A 89 6.55 -6.16 -4.56
C ARG A 89 8.05 -6.18 -4.83
N SER A 90 8.47 -6.93 -5.83
CA SER A 90 9.89 -7.06 -6.20
C SER A 90 10.49 -5.73 -6.63
N LEU A 91 9.75 -4.89 -7.37
CA LEU A 91 10.21 -3.56 -7.78
C LEU A 91 10.44 -2.64 -6.58
N LEU A 92 9.51 -2.62 -5.61
CA LEU A 92 9.67 -1.84 -4.39
C LEU A 92 10.83 -2.35 -3.53
N GLU A 93 10.91 -3.66 -3.29
CA GLU A 93 11.99 -4.26 -2.50
C GLU A 93 13.38 -3.98 -3.12
N GLN A 94 13.50 -4.06 -4.45
CA GLN A 94 14.74 -3.70 -5.17
C GLN A 94 15.08 -2.21 -5.06
N ALA A 95 14.07 -1.34 -4.95
CA ALA A 95 14.27 0.08 -4.69
C ALA A 95 14.60 0.39 -3.21
N GLY A 96 14.73 -0.62 -2.36
CA GLY A 96 15.08 -0.49 -0.94
C GLY A 96 13.89 -0.38 0.01
N TYR A 97 12.67 -0.62 -0.49
CA TYR A 97 11.47 -0.56 0.34
C TYR A 97 11.32 -1.80 1.23
N THR A 98 11.00 -1.59 2.51
CA THR A 98 10.81 -2.60 3.56
C THR A 98 9.40 -2.60 4.12
N LYS A 99 8.88 -3.74 4.56
CA LYS A 99 7.48 -3.87 5.03
C LYS A 99 7.10 -2.93 6.20
N ALA A 100 5.90 -2.33 6.12
CA ALA A 100 5.29 -1.48 7.16
C ALA A 100 4.58 -2.21 8.27
N ALA A 101 3.65 -3.04 7.81
CA ALA A 101 2.42 -3.36 8.48
C ALA A 101 1.72 -4.39 7.61
N ASP A 102 1.06 -5.32 8.26
CA ASP A 102 0.19 -6.30 7.62
C ASP A 102 -1.26 -5.87 7.82
N TRP A 103 -2.03 -6.00 6.76
CA TRP A 103 -3.47 -5.88 6.77
C TRP A 103 -4.07 -7.21 6.41
N TYR A 104 -5.24 -7.51 6.93
CA TYR A 104 -5.86 -8.77 6.64
C TYR A 104 -7.25 -8.55 6.07
N ALA A 105 -7.48 -9.11 4.89
CA ALA A 105 -8.83 -9.22 4.35
C ALA A 105 -9.44 -10.51 4.89
N TYR A 106 -10.75 -10.53 5.07
CA TYR A 106 -11.45 -11.72 5.54
C TYR A 106 -12.69 -11.92 4.67
N THR A 107 -13.01 -13.17 4.33
CA THR A 107 -14.37 -13.50 3.87
C THR A 107 -15.12 -14.09 5.04
N ILE A 108 -16.38 -13.73 5.13
CA ILE A 108 -17.34 -14.38 5.98
C ILE A 108 -18.58 -14.62 5.11
N ASP A 109 -19.10 -15.84 5.12
CA ASP A 109 -20.41 -16.10 4.54
C ASP A 109 -21.50 -15.48 5.43
N ARG A 110 -22.66 -15.24 4.83
CA ARG A 110 -23.74 -14.54 5.51
C ARG A 110 -24.24 -15.34 6.70
N GLU A 111 -24.31 -16.65 6.57
CA GLU A 111 -24.78 -17.57 7.59
C GLU A 111 -23.90 -17.46 8.85
N THR A 112 -22.57 -17.50 8.68
CA THR A 112 -21.60 -17.32 9.77
C THR A 112 -21.68 -15.92 10.37
N LEU A 113 -21.84 -14.87 9.55
CA LEU A 113 -21.96 -13.49 10.06
C LEU A 113 -23.23 -13.29 10.91
N MET A 114 -24.28 -14.07 10.65
CA MET A 114 -25.57 -13.97 11.34
C MET A 114 -25.69 -14.97 12.50
N ASP A 115 -24.70 -15.85 12.71
CA ASP A 115 -24.65 -16.79 13.82
C ASP A 115 -24.22 -16.06 15.12
N PRO A 116 -25.09 -15.94 16.13
CA PRO A 116 -24.74 -15.27 17.38
C PRO A 116 -23.66 -15.99 18.19
N ASP A 117 -23.41 -17.28 17.92
CA ASP A 117 -22.55 -18.16 18.71
C ASP A 117 -21.22 -18.52 18.01
N HIS A 118 -20.95 -18.04 16.79
CA HIS A 118 -19.74 -18.37 16.02
C HIS A 118 -19.10 -17.17 15.31
N TYR A 119 -18.02 -16.64 15.89
CA TYR A 119 -17.06 -15.74 15.20
C TYR A 119 -15.78 -16.52 14.86
N SER A 120 -15.78 -17.25 13.76
CA SER A 120 -14.55 -17.86 13.22
C SER A 120 -14.17 -17.16 11.92
N ILE A 121 -13.20 -16.25 11.97
CA ILE A 121 -12.78 -15.45 10.82
C ILE A 121 -11.43 -15.99 10.28
N HIS A 122 -11.41 -16.45 9.02
CA HIS A 122 -10.21 -16.98 8.36
C HIS A 122 -9.29 -15.86 7.84
N PRO A 123 -8.01 -15.74 8.28
CA PRO A 123 -7.13 -14.64 7.86
C PRO A 123 -6.73 -14.72 6.39
N ARG A 124 -6.82 -13.60 5.65
CA ARG A 124 -6.12 -13.39 4.36
C ARG A 124 -5.06 -12.33 4.54
N ILE A 125 -3.91 -12.47 3.88
CA ILE A 125 -2.74 -11.62 4.10
C ILE A 125 -2.64 -10.54 3.00
N LEU A 126 -2.78 -9.27 3.38
CA LEU A 126 -2.40 -8.09 2.61
C LEU A 126 -1.24 -7.41 3.34
N THR A 127 -0.34 -6.74 2.63
CA THR A 127 0.79 -6.10 3.31
C THR A 127 1.09 -4.76 2.69
N LEU A 128 1.31 -3.78 3.56
CA LEU A 128 1.87 -2.50 3.17
C LEU A 128 3.40 -2.61 3.12
N ALA A 129 4.00 -2.26 1.99
CA ALA A 129 5.43 -1.93 1.92
C ALA A 129 5.66 -0.48 2.44
N LEU A 130 6.77 -0.20 3.10
CA LEU A 130 7.33 1.15 3.39
C LEU A 130 8.69 1.27 2.72
N SER A 131 9.31 2.44 2.72
CA SER A 131 10.73 2.59 2.38
C SER A 131 11.65 2.31 3.58
N PRO A 132 13.00 2.43 3.49
CA PRO A 132 13.88 2.32 4.65
C PRO A 132 13.64 3.41 5.70
#